data_AF-A0A269Z491-F1
#
_entry.id   AF-A0A269Z491-F1
#
_cell.length_a   1.000
_cell.length_b   1.000
_cell.length_c   1.000
_cell.angle_alpha   90.00
_cell.angle_beta   90.00
_cell.angle_gamma   90.00
#
_symmetry.space_group_name_H-M   'P 1'
#
loop_
_entity.id
_entity.type
_entity.pdbx_description
1 polymer ?
#
loop_
_entity_poly.entity_id
_entity_poly.type
_entity_poly.pdbx_seq_one_letter_code
_entity_poly.pdbx_strand_id
1 'polypeptide(L)'
;MVSFSEAEWERVEARMSIAKDRSFDSFARRACLESEVKVVRQSFDPQNLRAELARVGNNVNQIARQANIEQASTAEQVRAVKQLLREIQAVILEEFRRIE
;
A
#
# COMPACT_ATOMS: atom_id res chain seq x y z
N MET A 1 -16.34 30.39 2.79
CA MET A 1 -15.16 30.40 3.68
C MET A 1 -14.59 29.00 3.67
N VAL A 2 -13.30 28.86 3.36
CA VAL A 2 -12.60 27.56 3.41
C VAL A 2 -11.88 27.51 4.75
N SER A 3 -12.09 26.44 5.51
CA SER A 3 -11.46 26.22 6.81
C SER A 3 -10.60 24.96 6.76
N PHE A 4 -9.45 25.01 7.43
CA PHE A 4 -8.52 23.90 7.55
C PHE A 4 -8.38 23.52 9.02
N SER A 5 -8.19 22.22 9.29
CA SER A 5 -7.59 21.79 10.54
C SER A 5 -6.13 22.25 10.61
N GLU A 6 -5.55 22.24 11.81
CA GLU A 6 -4.14 22.62 12.04
C GLU A 6 -3.17 21.81 11.15
N ALA A 7 -3.34 20.49 11.11
CA ALA A 7 -2.52 19.61 10.27
C ALA A 7 -2.72 19.81 8.76
N GLU A 8 -3.88 20.30 8.32
CA GLU A 8 -4.08 20.69 6.92
C GLU A 8 -3.43 22.03 6.61
N TRP A 9 -3.46 22.97 7.56
CA TRP A 9 -2.83 24.27 7.42
C TRP A 9 -1.31 24.17 7.34
N GLU A 10 -0.66 23.35 8.16
CA GLU A 10 0.78 23.08 8.06
C GLU A 10 1.18 22.59 6.66
N ARG A 11 0.36 21.71 6.06
CA ARG A 11 0.57 21.22 4.69
C ARG A 11 0.39 22.32 3.65
N VAL A 12 -0.56 23.22 3.85
CA VAL A 12 -0.76 24.40 3.00
C VAL A 12 0.46 25.32 3.08
N GLU A 13 0.93 25.65 4.27
CA GLU A 13 2.10 26.52 4.48
C GLU A 13 3.38 25.95 3.86
N ALA A 14 3.62 24.64 4.01
CA ALA A 14 4.76 23.97 3.38
C ALA A 14 4.72 24.12 1.85
N ARG A 15 3.54 23.94 1.23
CA ARG A 15 3.36 24.11 -0.22
C ARG A 15 3.51 25.56 -0.67
N MET A 16 2.98 26.51 0.11
CA MET A 16 3.13 27.94 -0.15
C MET A 16 4.61 28.35 -0.13
N SER A 17 5.38 27.85 0.83
CA SER A 17 6.82 28.08 0.94
C SER A 17 7.59 27.58 -0.29
N ILE A 18 7.31 26.36 -0.74
CA ILE A 18 7.90 25.78 -1.96
C ILE A 18 7.53 26.61 -3.19
N ALA A 19 6.27 27.02 -3.28
CA ALA A 19 5.73 27.82 -4.38
C ALA A 19 6.13 29.31 -4.31
N LYS A 20 6.84 29.72 -3.25
CA LYS A 20 7.28 31.08 -2.92
C LYS A 20 6.14 32.12 -2.88
N ASP A 21 4.94 31.69 -2.50
CA ASP A 21 3.80 32.58 -2.31
C ASP A 21 3.82 33.20 -0.91
N ARG A 22 3.43 34.48 -0.84
CA ARG A 22 3.34 35.25 0.42
C ARG A 22 1.92 35.41 0.95
N SER A 23 0.91 35.04 0.16
CA SER A 23 -0.49 35.09 0.57
C SER A 23 -1.22 33.81 0.17
N PHE A 24 -2.10 33.36 1.06
CA PHE A 24 -2.91 32.17 0.81
C PHE A 24 -3.84 32.39 -0.39
N ASP A 25 -4.43 33.58 -0.54
CA ASP A 25 -5.33 33.89 -1.66
C ASP A 25 -4.64 33.78 -3.03
N SER A 26 -3.40 34.28 -3.15
CA SER A 26 -2.59 34.15 -4.37
C SER A 26 -2.30 32.68 -4.68
N PHE A 27 -1.85 31.96 -3.65
CA PHE A 27 -1.56 30.54 -3.73
C PHE A 27 -2.78 29.72 -4.12
N ALA A 28 -3.91 29.93 -3.47
CA ALA A 28 -5.16 29.21 -3.71
C ALA A 28 -5.69 29.48 -5.11
N ARG A 29 -5.70 30.75 -5.55
CA ARG A 29 -6.12 31.12 -6.91
C ARG A 29 -5.26 30.42 -7.97
N ARG A 30 -3.93 30.49 -7.81
CA ARG A 30 -2.99 29.83 -8.71
C ARG A 30 -3.14 28.31 -8.66
N ALA A 31 -3.25 27.74 -7.47
CA ALA A 31 -3.43 26.31 -7.30
C ALA A 31 -4.71 25.81 -7.98
N CYS A 32 -5.82 26.56 -7.89
CA CYS A 32 -7.07 26.21 -8.54
C CYS A 32 -7.04 26.35 -10.08
N LEU A 33 -6.21 27.25 -10.63
CA LEU A 33 -6.17 27.53 -12.06
C LEU A 33 -5.07 26.77 -12.81
N GLU A 34 -3.95 26.48 -12.14
CA GLU A 34 -2.72 25.99 -12.78
C GLU A 34 -2.30 24.60 -12.28
N SER A 35 -2.80 24.12 -11.14
CA SER A 35 -2.43 22.78 -10.68
C SER A 35 -3.08 21.71 -11.53
N GLU A 36 -2.29 20.72 -11.94
CA GLU A 36 -2.83 19.50 -12.53
C GLU A 36 -3.54 18.67 -11.45
N VAL A 37 -4.86 18.50 -11.60
CA VAL A 37 -5.62 17.59 -10.73
C VAL A 37 -5.39 16.17 -11.21
N LYS A 38 -4.45 15.46 -10.58
CA LYS A 38 -4.30 14.01 -10.79
C LYS A 38 -5.38 13.27 -10.01
N VAL A 39 -6.37 12.75 -10.73
CA VAL A 39 -7.33 11.78 -10.17
C VAL A 39 -6.60 10.45 -10.02
N VAL A 40 -6.04 10.21 -8.85
CA VAL A 40 -5.52 8.88 -8.49
C VAL A 40 -6.72 8.01 -8.13
N ARG A 41 -7.25 7.27 -9.10
CA ARG A 41 -8.09 6.13 -8.77
C ARG A 41 -7.16 5.12 -8.10
N GLN A 42 -7.32 4.88 -6.81
CA GLN A 42 -6.73 3.69 -6.18
C GLN A 42 -7.41 2.50 -6.86
N SER A 43 -6.80 1.96 -7.92
CA SER A 43 -7.20 0.69 -8.55
C SER A 43 -6.89 -0.49 -7.62
N PHE A 44 -6.08 -0.26 -6.59
CA PHE A 44 -5.73 -1.23 -5.58
C PHE A 44 -6.89 -1.40 -4.59
N ASP A 45 -7.54 -2.57 -4.64
CA ASP A 45 -8.42 -3.05 -3.56
C ASP A 45 -7.58 -3.84 -2.54
N PRO A 46 -7.27 -3.26 -1.35
CA PRO A 46 -6.46 -3.92 -0.34
C PRO A 46 -7.11 -5.19 0.21
N GLN A 47 -8.43 -5.37 0.03
CA GLN A 47 -9.17 -6.49 0.61
C GLN A 47 -8.83 -7.81 -0.09
N ASN A 48 -8.70 -7.80 -1.42
CA ASN A 48 -8.35 -8.99 -2.18
C ASN A 48 -6.93 -9.47 -1.85
N LEU A 49 -5.97 -8.54 -1.77
CA LEU A 49 -4.60 -8.88 -1.38
C LEU A 49 -4.55 -9.41 0.07
N ARG A 50 -5.30 -8.80 0.99
CA ARG A 50 -5.40 -9.27 2.38
C ARG A 50 -5.97 -10.68 2.48
N ALA A 51 -7.00 -11.01 1.70
CA ALA A 51 -7.59 -12.34 1.68
C ALA A 51 -6.59 -13.41 1.20
N GLU A 52 -5.85 -13.13 0.13
CA GLU A 52 -4.81 -14.03 -0.38
C GLU A 52 -3.66 -14.20 0.61
N LEU A 53 -3.18 -13.12 1.23
CA LEU A 53 -2.14 -13.18 2.26
C LEU A 53 -2.61 -13.99 3.49
N ALA A 54 -3.87 -13.84 3.91
CA ALA A 54 -4.43 -14.61 5.01
C ALA A 54 -4.49 -16.11 4.69
N ARG A 55 -4.91 -16.47 3.47
CA ARG A 55 -4.94 -17.86 3.00
C ARG A 55 -3.54 -18.49 3.06
N VAL A 56 -2.53 -17.80 2.55
CA VAL A 56 -1.16 -18.32 2.54
C VAL A 56 -0.58 -18.38 3.96
N GLY A 57 -0.81 -17.35 4.78
CA GLY A 57 -0.39 -17.34 6.18
C GLY A 57 -0.96 -18.53 6.97
N ASN A 58 -2.23 -18.88 6.74
CA ASN A 58 -2.85 -20.05 7.34
C ASN A 58 -2.17 -21.36 6.92
N ASN A 59 -1.87 -21.53 5.63
CA ASN A 59 -1.20 -22.72 5.11
C ASN A 59 0.22 -22.87 5.68
N VAL A 60 0.99 -21.78 5.76
CA VAL A 60 2.33 -21.79 6.38
C VAL A 60 2.25 -22.17 7.86
N ASN A 61 1.27 -21.64 8.57
CA ASN A 61 1.07 -21.93 9.99
C ASN A 61 0.65 -23.38 10.25
N GLN A 62 -0.09 -24.00 9.33
CA GLN A 62 -0.38 -25.44 9.38
C GLN A 62 0.88 -26.28 9.19
N ILE A 63 1.73 -25.93 8.21
CA ILE A 63 3.01 -26.63 7.98
C ILE A 63 3.92 -26.51 9.21
N ALA A 64 4.01 -25.31 9.81
CA ALA A 64 4.79 -25.08 11.01
C ALA A 64 4.27 -25.91 12.20
N ARG A 65 2.95 -25.98 12.39
CA ARG A 65 2.35 -26.84 13.41
C ARG A 65 2.64 -28.32 13.19
N GLN A 66 2.52 -28.80 11.96
CA GLN A 66 2.82 -30.20 11.65
C GLN A 66 4.29 -30.52 11.92
N ALA A 67 5.21 -29.68 11.46
CA ALA A 67 6.64 -29.85 11.72
C ALA A 67 6.99 -29.80 13.22
N ASN A 68 6.29 -28.95 14.00
CA ASN A 68 6.47 -28.90 15.46
C ASN A 68 5.95 -30.16 16.15
N ILE A 69 4.81 -30.71 15.71
CA ILE A 69 4.24 -31.96 16.24
C ILE A 69 5.17 -33.15 15.93
N GLU A 70 5.72 -33.19 14.72
CA GLU A 70 6.63 -34.24 14.27
C GLU A 70 8.08 -34.07 14.78
N GLN A 71 8.37 -32.93 15.44
CA GLN A 71 9.72 -32.47 15.81
C GLN A 71 10.74 -32.54 14.65
N ALA A 72 10.24 -32.53 13.42
CA ALA A 72 11.03 -32.71 12.22
C ALA A 72 10.29 -32.03 11.06
N SER A 73 11.05 -31.36 10.19
CA SER A 73 10.53 -30.81 8.94
C SER A 73 10.87 -31.75 7.80
N THR A 74 9.90 -32.16 7.01
CA THR A 74 10.17 -32.96 5.81
C THR A 74 10.64 -32.05 4.67
N ALA A 75 11.45 -32.60 3.77
CA ALA A 75 11.86 -31.86 2.57
C ALA A 75 10.66 -31.45 1.69
N GLU A 76 9.55 -32.18 1.80
CA GLU A 76 8.30 -31.89 1.10
C GLU A 76 7.57 -30.69 1.71
N GLN A 77 7.51 -30.58 3.05
CA GLN A 77 6.98 -29.41 3.75
C GLN A 77 7.78 -28.14 3.40
N VAL A 78 9.11 -28.21 3.34
CA VAL A 78 9.96 -27.07 2.94
C VAL A 78 9.73 -26.68 1.48
N ARG A 79 9.54 -27.64 0.58
CA ARG A 79 9.18 -27.36 -0.82
C ARG A 79 7.81 -26.69 -0.92
N ALA A 80 6.82 -27.14 -0.14
CA ALA A 80 5.49 -26.54 -0.10
C ALA A 80 5.52 -25.07 0.37
N VAL A 81 6.27 -24.75 1.42
CA VAL A 81 6.44 -23.36 1.89
C VAL A 81 7.12 -22.49 0.83
N LYS A 82 8.19 -22.99 0.19
CA LYS A 82 8.86 -22.26 -0.90
C LYS A 82 7.94 -22.00 -2.09
N GLN A 83 7.03 -22.93 -2.38
CA GLN A 83 6.05 -22.78 -3.44
C GLN A 83 5.01 -21.70 -3.10
N LEU A 84 4.45 -21.75 -1.89
CA LEU A 84 3.50 -20.74 -1.39
C LEU A 84 4.10 -19.32 -1.37
N LEU A 85 5.38 -19.19 -1.00
CA LEU A 85 6.09 -17.91 -1.04
C LEU A 85 6.24 -17.37 -2.47
N ARG A 86 6.53 -18.25 -3.44
CA ARG A 86 6.60 -17.86 -4.87
C ARG A 86 5.24 -17.41 -5.40
N GLU A 87 4.15 -18.07 -4.96
CA GLU A 87 2.79 -17.68 -5.33
C GLU A 87 2.40 -16.31 -4.77
N ILE A 88 2.72 -16.01 -3.49
CA ILE A 88 2.55 -14.65 -2.93
C ILE A 88 3.31 -13.63 -3.77
N GLN A 89 4.58 -13.93 -4.07
CA GLN A 89 5.45 -13.00 -4.79
C GLN A 89 4.90 -12.71 -6.19
N ALA A 90 4.34 -13.72 -6.87
CA ALA A 90 3.69 -13.56 -8.16
C ALA A 90 2.43 -12.69 -8.09
N VAL A 91 1.55 -12.92 -7.10
CA VAL A 91 0.33 -12.09 -6.89
C VAL A 91 0.70 -10.64 -6.61
N ILE A 92 1.68 -10.40 -5.73
CA ILE A 92 2.16 -9.05 -5.43
C ILE A 92 2.68 -8.37 -6.70
N LEU A 93 3.53 -9.04 -7.48
CA LEU A 93 4.10 -8.49 -8.72
C LEU A 93 3.05 -8.25 -9.82
N GLU A 94 1.99 -9.04 -9.86
CA GLU A 94 0.86 -8.82 -10.78
C GLU A 94 0.05 -7.59 -10.37
N GLU A 95 -0.26 -7.46 -9.08
CA GLU A 95 -1.02 -6.33 -8.57
C GLU A 95 -0.23 -5.01 -8.66
N PHE A 96 1.09 -5.02 -8.43
CA PHE A 96 1.93 -3.83 -8.67
C PHE A 96 1.94 -3.39 -10.14
N ARG A 97 1.97 -4.33 -11.09
CA ARG A 97 1.90 -4.03 -12.54
C ARG A 97 0.57 -3.46 -12.99
N ARG A 98 -0.51 -3.61 -12.20
CA ARG A 98 -1.83 -3.01 -12.48
C ARG A 98 -1.98 -1.58 -11.96
N ILE A 99 -1.00 -1.10 -11.19
CA ILE A 99 -0.98 0.24 -10.59
C ILE A 99 -0.09 1.20 -11.40
N GLU A 100 0.88 0.69 -12.16
CA GLU A 100 1.67 1.43 -13.16
C GLU A 100 0.90 1.67 -14.47
#